data_AF-A0A2M8B0J0-F1
#
_entry.id   AF-A0A2M8B0J0-F1
#
_cell.length_a   1.000
_cell.length_b   1.000
_cell.length_c   1.000
_cell.angle_alpha   90.00
_cell.angle_beta   90.00
_cell.angle_gamma   90.00
#
_symmetry.space_group_name_H-M   'P 1'
#
loop_
_entity.id
_entity.type
_entity.pdbx_description
1 polymer ?
#
loop_
_entity_poly.entity_id
_entity_poly.type
_entity_poly.pdbx_seq_one_letter_code
_entity_poly.pdbx_strand_id
1 'polypeptide(L)' 'MKEAVVLMAKAPVPGRVKTRLSPPLAPAEAARLYACMLGDAAEEISSVSRVARYLFLD' A
#
# COMPACT_ATOMS: atom_id res chain seq x y z
N MET A 1 2.30 -26.67 -7.08
CA MET A 1 2.57 -25.67 -6.03
C MET A 1 1.45 -24.63 -6.05
N LYS A 2 1.04 -24.07 -4.91
CA LYS A 2 0.10 -22.93 -4.90
C LYS A 2 0.89 -21.64 -5.09
N GLU A 3 0.47 -20.81 -6.03
CA GLU A 3 1.04 -19.47 -6.24
C GLU A 3 0.51 -18.52 -5.16
N ALA A 4 1.33 -17.53 -4.78
CA ALA A 4 0.98 -16.56 -3.75
C ALA A 4 1.43 -15.15 -4.15
N VAL A 5 0.60 -14.17 -3.80
CA VAL A 5 0.90 -12.75 -3.89
C VAL A 5 0.94 -12.17 -2.48
N VAL A 6 1.98 -11.39 -2.20
CA VAL A 6 2.21 -10.78 -0.90
C VAL A 6 2.29 -9.27 -1.07
N LEU A 7 1.38 -8.53 -0.45
CA LEU A 7 1.40 -7.08 -0.38
C LEU A 7 2.07 -6.66 0.92
N MET A 8 3.31 -6.16 0.82
CA MET A 8 4.04 -5.59 1.95
C MET A 8 3.86 -4.08 1.95
N ALA A 9 3.32 -3.54 3.04
CA ALA A 9 3.03 -2.12 3.17
C ALA A 9 3.33 -1.63 4.58
N LYS A 10 3.42 -0.30 4.72
CA LYS A 10 3.47 0.36 6.04
C LYS A 10 2.10 0.95 6.34
N ALA A 11 1.74 1.08 7.61
CA ALA A 11 0.53 1.81 7.97
C ALA A 11 0.60 3.27 7.43
N PRO A 12 -0.45 3.81 6.78
CA PRO A 12 -0.47 5.17 6.21
C PRO A 12 -0.47 6.28 7.28
N VAL A 13 0.65 6.43 7.99
CA VAL A 13 0.81 7.40 9.07
C VAL A 13 1.61 8.61 8.56
N PRO A 14 1.12 9.86 8.74
CA PRO A 14 1.84 11.07 8.36
C PRO A 14 3.29 11.07 8.86
N GLY A 15 4.23 11.40 7.98
CA GLY A 15 5.66 11.45 8.30
C GLY A 15 6.36 10.08 8.39
N ARG A 16 5.64 8.96 8.29
CA ARG A 16 6.21 7.60 8.28
C ARG A 16 6.22 6.94 6.92
N VAL A 17 5.40 7.43 5.99
CA VAL A 17 5.24 6.89 4.64
C VAL A 17 5.44 7.97 3.60
N LYS A 18 5.98 7.58 2.45
CA LYS A 18 6.19 8.46 1.29
C LYS A 18 6.79 9.84 1.66
N THR A 19 7.74 9.85 2.59
CA THR A 19 8.35 11.08 3.13
C THR A 19 9.02 11.93 2.06
N ARG A 20 9.54 11.32 0.99
CA ARG A 20 10.09 12.03 -0.17
C ARG A 20 9.05 12.82 -0.98
N LEU A 21 7.75 12.63 -0.76
CA LEU A 21 6.69 13.46 -1.37
C LEU A 21 6.43 14.75 -0.57
N SER A 22 7.09 14.92 0.59
CA SER A 22 6.92 16.04 1.49
C SER A 22 8.28 16.73 1.73
N PRO A 23 8.59 17.86 1.05
CA PRO A 23 7.75 18.65 0.12
C PRO A 23 7.62 18.04 -1.29
N PRO A 24 6.60 18.42 -2.10
CA PRO A 24 5.68 19.57 -1.92
C PRO A 24 4.41 19.29 -1.09
N LEU A 25 4.07 18.03 -0.83
CA LEU A 25 2.87 17.68 -0.06
C LEU A 25 3.11 17.86 1.43
N ALA A 26 2.07 18.21 2.19
CA ALA A 26 2.10 18.06 3.64
C ALA A 26 2.23 16.55 4.01
N PRO A 27 2.83 16.19 5.15
CA PRO A 27 2.94 14.79 5.58
C PRO A 27 1.59 14.05 5.61
N ALA A 28 0.50 14.74 5.94
CA ALA A 28 -0.86 14.18 5.93
C ALA A 28 -1.38 13.93 4.51
N GLU A 29 -1.05 14.79 3.55
CA GLU A 29 -1.39 14.60 2.13
C GLU A 29 -0.63 13.42 1.54
N ALA A 30 0.67 13.31 1.83
CA ALA A 30 1.48 12.17 1.40
C ALA A 30 0.96 10.84 1.96
N ALA A 31 0.52 10.82 3.23
CA ALA A 31 -0.09 9.64 3.84
C ALA A 31 -1.45 9.29 3.22
N ARG A 32 -2.31 10.28 2.95
CA ARG A 32 -3.59 10.05 2.26
C ARG A 32 -3.40 9.52 0.85
N LEU A 33 -2.49 10.11 0.09
CA LEU A 33 -2.15 9.64 -1.26
C LEU A 33 -1.63 8.20 -1.22
N TYR A 34 -0.77 7.87 -0.24
CA TYR A 34 -0.31 6.51 -0.06
C TYR A 34 -1.43 5.53 0.30
N ALA A 35 -2.41 5.94 1.11
CA ALA A 35 -3.57 5.11 1.42
C ALA A 35 -4.37 4.76 0.16
N CYS A 36 -4.58 5.72 -0.76
CA CYS A 36 -5.21 5.45 -2.06
C CYS A 36 -4.38 4.46 -2.88
N MET A 37 -3.08 4.69 -3.03
CA MET A 37 -2.18 3.77 -3.75
C MET A 37 -2.24 2.33 -3.20
N LEU A 38 -2.33 2.20 -1.87
CA LEU A 38 -2.45 0.90 -1.22
C LEU A 38 -3.80 0.23 -1.49
N GLY A 39 -4.88 1.02 -1.51
CA GLY A 39 -6.21 0.58 -1.92
C GLY A 39 -6.21 0.05 -3.35
N ASP A 40 -5.67 0.82 -4.29
CA ASP A 40 -5.59 0.45 -5.71
C ASP A 40 -4.80 -0.86 -5.89
N ALA A 41 -3.67 -1.00 -5.19
CA ALA A 41 -2.87 -2.23 -5.24
C ALA A 41 -3.61 -3.43 -4.63
N ALA A 42 -4.35 -3.23 -3.54
CA ALA A 42 -5.15 -4.28 -2.92
C ALA A 42 -6.30 -4.73 -3.83
N GLU A 43 -6.96 -3.78 -4.51
CA GLU A 43 -8.01 -4.06 -5.49
C GLU A 43 -7.46 -4.84 -6.69
N GLU A 44 -6.34 -4.41 -7.25
CA GLU A 44 -5.68 -5.12 -8.36
C GLU A 44 -5.33 -6.56 -7.98
N ILE A 45 -4.70 -6.75 -6.80
CA ILE A 45 -4.36 -8.09 -6.29
C ILE A 45 -5.62 -8.93 -6.05
N SER A 46 -6.72 -8.30 -5.63
CA SER A 46 -7.99 -8.99 -5.42
C SER A 46 -8.55 -9.60 -6.72
N SER A 47 -8.25 -9.02 -7.89
CA SER A 47 -8.69 -9.52 -9.20
C SER A 47 -7.96 -10.80 -9.66
N VAL A 48 -6.77 -11.09 -9.13
CA VAL A 48 -5.92 -12.21 -9.59
C VAL A 48 -6.48 -13.56 -9.15
N SER A 49 -6.92 -14.40 -10.08
CA SER A 49 -7.53 -15.69 -9.73
C SER A 49 -6.51 -16.75 -9.30
N ARG A 50 -6.95 -17.72 -8.48
CA ARG A 50 -6.20 -18.95 -8.10
C ARG A 50 -4.89 -18.73 -7.31
N VAL A 51 -4.66 -17.55 -6.76
CA VAL A 51 -3.51 -17.26 -5.87
C VAL A 51 -3.93 -17.12 -4.41
N ALA A 52 -3.05 -17.53 -3.49
CA ALA A 52 -3.15 -17.12 -2.10
C ALA A 52 -2.74 -15.64 -1.97
N ARG A 53 -3.44 -14.87 -1.13
CA ARG A 53 -3.17 -13.44 -0.95
C ARG A 53 -2.86 -13.15 0.51
N TYR A 54 -1.78 -12.41 0.75
CA TYR A 54 -1.36 -12.01 2.09
C TYR A 54 -1.09 -10.50 2.13
N LEU A 55 -1.52 -9.84 3.19
CA LEU A 55 -1.19 -8.45 3.50
C LEU A 55 -0.35 -8.41 4.77
N PHE A 56 0.80 -7.76 4.67
CA PHE A 56 1.67 -7.49 5.82
C PHE A 56 1.79 -5.98 6.00
N LEU A 57 1.45 -5.51 7.20
CA LEU A 57 1.55 -4.12 7.62
C LEU A 57 2.57 -4.00 8.75
N ASP A 58 3.55 -3.12 8.58
CA ASP A 58 4.52 -2.66 9.58
C ASP A 58 4.16 -1.26 10.13
#